data_AF-A0AAD0JAC0-F1
#
_entry.id   AF-A0AAD0JAC0-F1
#
_cell.length_a   1.000
_cell.length_b   1.000
_cell.length_c   1.000
_cell.angle_alpha   90.00
_cell.angle_beta   90.00
_cell.angle_gamma   90.00
#
_symmetry.space_group_name_H-M   'P 1'
#
loop_
_entity.id
_entity.type
_entity.pdbx_description
1 polymer ?
#
loop_
_entity_poly.entity_id
_entity_poly.type
_entity_poly.pdbx_seq_one_letter_code
_entity_poly.pdbx_strand_id
1 'polypeptide(L)'
;MTQDGGRPVHAYVFDLRQPQVILAMLRYKQRLGSVDDDFTYLQGLAQGFAMSFAGRTGNDEVLRYLAVTNAEALMESQVPVPANVAKWADGSIVLAIVDVAVSGG
;
A
#
# COMPACT_ATOMS: atom_id res chain seq x y z
N MET A 1 1.26 9.56 -14.97
CA MET A 1 2.40 8.74 -15.44
C MET A 1 3.54 8.94 -14.47
N THR A 2 3.87 7.93 -13.69
CA THR A 2 5.14 7.88 -12.95
C THR A 2 6.16 7.23 -13.89
N GLN A 3 7.35 7.80 -14.00
CA GLN A 3 8.41 7.21 -14.80
C GLN A 3 9.31 6.38 -13.89
N ASP A 4 9.65 5.18 -14.34
CA ASP A 4 10.75 4.39 -13.77
C ASP A 4 11.77 4.14 -14.89
N GLY A 5 12.98 4.69 -14.72
CA GLY A 5 14.04 4.60 -15.74
C GLY A 5 13.66 5.11 -17.15
N GLY A 6 12.70 6.04 -17.26
CA GLY A 6 12.22 6.58 -18.54
C GLY A 6 11.16 5.73 -19.26
N ARG A 7 10.68 4.64 -18.66
CA ARG A 7 9.53 3.87 -19.16
C ARG A 7 8.23 4.37 -18.51
N PRO A 8 7.14 4.50 -19.28
CA PRO A 8 5.84 4.79 -18.70
C PRO A 8 5.42 3.64 -17.77
N VAL A 9 5.19 3.96 -16.50
CA VAL A 9 4.59 3.05 -15.53
C VAL A 9 3.16 3.50 -15.28
N HIS A 10 2.22 2.58 -15.43
CA HIS A 10 0.84 2.82 -15.06
C HIS A 10 0.65 2.50 -13.58
N ALA A 11 0.39 3.53 -12.77
CA ALA A 11 0.27 3.40 -11.34
C ALA A 11 -1.20 3.37 -10.89
N TYR A 12 -1.58 2.30 -10.19
CA TYR A 12 -2.86 2.17 -9.49
C TYR A 12 -2.64 2.43 -8.01
N VAL A 13 -3.36 3.40 -7.46
CA VAL A 13 -3.25 3.80 -6.05
C VAL A 13 -4.48 3.36 -5.28
N PHE A 14 -4.27 2.52 -4.28
CA PHE A 14 -5.22 2.21 -3.22
C PHE A 14 -5.06 3.23 -2.10
N ASP A 15 -5.97 4.21 -2.06
CA ASP A 15 -5.97 5.25 -1.03
C ASP A 15 -6.63 4.73 0.27
N LEU A 16 -5.81 4.55 1.30
CA LEU A 16 -6.18 4.09 2.65
C LEU A 16 -6.11 5.23 3.68
N ARG A 17 -6.21 6.50 3.24
CA ARG A 17 -6.19 7.68 4.11
C ARG A 17 -7.51 7.88 4.87
N GLN A 18 -8.51 7.03 4.68
CA GLN A 18 -9.72 7.07 5.52
C GLN A 18 -9.49 6.27 6.81
N PRO A 19 -9.58 6.88 8.01
CA PRO A 19 -9.37 6.19 9.27
C PRO A 19 -10.24 4.95 9.46
N GLN A 20 -11.48 5.00 8.95
CA GLN A 20 -12.44 3.88 8.99
C GLN A 20 -11.88 2.62 8.32
N VAL A 21 -11.12 2.78 7.23
CA VAL A 21 -10.48 1.68 6.49
C VAL A 21 -9.35 1.08 7.32
N ILE A 22 -8.51 1.92 7.93
CA ILE A 22 -7.42 1.48 8.81
C ILE A 22 -7.98 0.71 10.02
N LEU A 23 -9.00 1.26 10.69
CA LEU A 23 -9.67 0.61 11.81
C LEU A 23 -10.30 -0.72 11.41
N ALA A 24 -10.88 -0.83 10.21
CA ALA A 24 -11.40 -2.09 9.70
C ALA A 24 -10.29 -3.13 9.51
N MET A 25 -9.14 -2.73 8.97
CA MET A 25 -7.96 -3.58 8.84
C MET A 25 -7.45 -4.06 10.19
N LEU A 26 -7.34 -3.18 11.19
CA LEU A 26 -6.90 -3.54 12.54
C LEU A 26 -7.90 -4.46 13.27
N ARG A 27 -9.20 -4.37 12.98
CA ARG A 27 -10.18 -5.35 13.47
C ARG A 27 -9.92 -6.75 12.92
N TYR A 28 -9.44 -6.88 11.68
CA TYR A 28 -9.01 -8.18 11.16
C TYR A 28 -7.78 -8.71 11.89
N LYS A 29 -6.81 -7.85 12.23
CA LYS A 29 -5.63 -8.23 13.04
C LYS A 29 -6.03 -8.92 14.33
N GLN A 30 -6.94 -8.29 15.08
CA GLN A 30 -7.43 -8.80 16.37
C GLN A 30 -8.13 -10.17 16.21
N ARG A 31 -8.93 -10.34 15.15
CA ARG A 31 -9.63 -11.60 14.87
C ARG A 31 -8.71 -12.72 14.44
N LEU A 32 -7.65 -12.39 13.70
CA LEU A 32 -6.66 -13.35 13.22
C LEU A 32 -5.59 -13.67 14.28
N GLY A 33 -5.53 -12.90 15.38
CA GLY A 33 -4.54 -13.08 16.43
C GLY A 33 -3.11 -12.77 15.99
N SER A 34 -2.92 -11.84 15.03
CA SER A 34 -1.57 -11.41 14.65
C SER A 34 -0.89 -10.68 15.82
N VAL A 35 0.38 -11.03 16.04
CA VAL A 35 1.24 -10.46 17.08
C VAL A 35 2.11 -9.30 16.58
N ASP A 36 2.03 -8.98 15.29
CA ASP A 36 2.74 -7.85 14.71
C ASP A 36 2.27 -6.54 15.34
N ASP A 37 3.08 -5.48 15.32
CA ASP A 37 2.55 -4.15 15.65
C ASP A 37 1.56 -3.67 14.57
N ASP A 38 0.75 -2.67 14.91
CA ASP A 38 -0.33 -2.20 14.03
C ASP A 38 0.20 -1.68 12.68
N PHE A 39 1.36 -1.01 12.67
CA PHE A 39 1.91 -0.48 11.43
C PHE A 39 2.45 -1.60 10.55
N THR A 40 3.23 -2.53 11.10
CA THR A 40 3.70 -3.70 10.35
C THR A 40 2.56 -4.58 9.84
N TYR A 41 1.51 -4.78 10.64
CA TYR A 41 0.31 -5.50 10.19
C TYR A 41 -0.36 -4.81 9.00
N LEU A 42 -0.51 -3.48 9.05
CA LEU A 42 -1.08 -2.70 7.94
C LEU A 42 -0.24 -2.82 6.67
N GLN A 43 1.10 -2.78 6.78
CA GLN A 43 1.98 -2.99 5.63
C GLN A 43 1.78 -4.38 5.02
N GLY A 44 1.75 -5.43 5.85
CA GLY A 44 1.54 -6.80 5.39
C GLY A 44 0.19 -6.99 4.69
N LEU A 45 -0.88 -6.45 5.27
CA LEU A 45 -2.21 -6.54 4.68
C LEU A 45 -2.32 -5.73 3.38
N ALA A 46 -1.75 -4.51 3.35
CA ALA A 46 -1.68 -3.68 2.15
C ALA A 46 -0.89 -4.35 1.03
N GLN A 47 0.22 -5.03 1.36
CA GLN A 47 1.03 -5.81 0.42
C GLN A 47 0.21 -6.96 -0.17
N GLY A 48 -0.46 -7.76 0.67
CA GLY A 48 -1.32 -8.84 0.20
C GLY A 48 -2.47 -8.33 -0.69
N PHE A 49 -3.07 -7.20 -0.32
CA PHE A 49 -4.10 -6.55 -1.13
C PHE A 49 -3.56 -6.14 -2.49
N ALA A 50 -2.43 -5.44 -2.57
CA ALA A 50 -1.81 -5.04 -3.83
C ALA A 50 -1.42 -6.25 -4.70
N MET A 51 -0.86 -7.30 -4.10
CA MET A 51 -0.51 -8.54 -4.81
C MET A 51 -1.72 -9.26 -5.42
N SER A 52 -2.90 -9.19 -4.78
CA SER A 52 -4.12 -9.81 -5.30
C SER A 52 -4.60 -9.23 -6.64
N PHE A 53 -4.21 -7.99 -6.96
CA PHE A 53 -4.43 -7.36 -8.26
C PHE A 53 -3.29 -7.62 -9.24
N ALA A 54 -2.05 -7.66 -8.74
CA ALA A 54 -0.86 -7.95 -9.55
C ALA A 54 -0.90 -9.34 -10.22
N GLY A 55 -1.57 -10.32 -9.62
CA GLY A 55 -1.71 -11.67 -10.19
C GLY A 55 -2.68 -11.80 -11.38
N ARG A 56 -3.32 -10.71 -11.82
CA ARG A 56 -4.34 -10.71 -12.89
C ARG A 56 -3.80 -10.10 -14.17
N THR A 57 -2.82 -10.70 -14.84
CA THR A 57 -2.07 -9.94 -15.84
C THR A 57 -1.85 -10.64 -17.19
N GLY A 58 -2.40 -10.00 -18.22
CA GLY A 58 -2.01 -10.02 -19.63
C GLY A 58 -1.86 -8.56 -20.05
N ASN A 59 -0.80 -7.90 -19.55
CA ASN A 59 -0.61 -6.46 -19.69
C ASN A 59 0.57 -6.16 -20.59
N ASP A 60 0.35 -5.19 -21.47
CA ASP A 60 1.32 -4.70 -22.44
C ASP A 60 2.20 -3.58 -21.85
N GLU A 61 1.93 -3.16 -20.60
CA GLU A 61 2.63 -2.10 -19.88
C GLU A 61 3.14 -2.56 -18.50
N VAL A 62 4.16 -1.86 -17.98
CA VAL A 62 4.60 -2.03 -16.60
C VAL A 62 3.56 -1.41 -15.68
N LEU A 63 3.03 -2.20 -14.75
CA LEU A 63 2.05 -1.75 -13.77
C LEU A 63 2.71 -1.58 -12.40
N ARG A 64 2.25 -0.59 -11.64
CA ARG A 64 2.65 -0.37 -10.24
C ARG A 64 1.41 -0.22 -9.37
N TYR A 65 1.22 -1.12 -8.42
CA TYR A 65 0.17 -1.03 -7.42
C TYR A 65 0.74 -0.44 -6.13
N LEU A 66 0.13 0.64 -5.65
CA LEU A 66 0.56 1.39 -4.48
C LEU A 66 -0.57 1.39 -3.47
N ALA A 67 -0.29 1.00 -2.24
CA ALA A 67 -1.20 1.26 -1.13
C ALA A 67 -0.63 2.40 -0.29
N VAL A 68 -1.40 3.47 -0.14
CA VAL A 68 -0.94 4.69 0.53
C VAL A 68 -1.88 5.09 1.67
N THR A 69 -1.33 5.73 2.68
CA THR A 69 -2.05 6.42 3.73
C THR A 69 -1.39 7.78 3.99
N ASN A 70 -1.71 8.45 5.09
CA ASN A 70 -1.04 9.66 5.54
C ASN A 70 -0.90 9.65 7.07
N ALA A 71 -0.14 10.61 7.60
CA ALA A 71 0.11 10.67 9.05
C ALA A 71 -1.15 10.96 9.86
N GLU A 72 -2.08 11.76 9.31
CA GLU A 72 -3.33 12.13 9.95
C GLU A 72 -4.24 10.91 10.17
N ALA A 73 -4.46 10.11 9.14
CA ALA A 73 -5.29 8.91 9.21
C ALA A 73 -4.72 7.86 10.19
N LEU A 74 -3.39 7.70 10.22
CA LEU A 74 -2.71 6.82 11.17
C LEU A 74 -2.87 7.33 12.60
N MET A 75 -2.69 8.63 12.83
CA MET A 75 -2.87 9.25 14.14
C MET A 75 -4.31 9.12 14.66
N GLU A 76 -5.31 9.39 13.82
CA GLU A 76 -6.74 9.23 14.17
C GLU A 76 -7.11 7.78 14.45
N SER A 77 -6.41 6.84 13.82
CA SER A 77 -6.56 5.40 14.05
C SER A 77 -5.69 4.89 15.21
N GLN A 78 -5.01 5.78 15.93
CA GLN A 78 -4.09 5.47 17.03
C GLN A 78 -2.93 4.54 16.66
N VAL A 79 -2.52 4.56 15.38
CA VAL A 79 -1.39 3.78 14.88
C VAL A 79 -0.11 4.63 14.96
N PRO A 80 0.88 4.25 15.78
CA PRO A 80 2.15 4.95 15.82
C PRO A 80 2.87 4.82 14.47
N VAL A 81 3.32 5.95 13.91
CA VAL A 81 4.13 5.96 12.68
C VAL A 81 5.61 5.83 13.04
N PRO A 82 6.34 4.81 12.55
CA PRO A 82 7.76 4.71 12.78
C PRO A 82 8.51 5.93 12.22
N ALA A 83 9.49 6.45 12.97
CA ALA A 83 10.19 7.69 12.62
C ALA A 83 10.96 7.63 11.30
N ASN A 84 11.30 6.43 10.85
CA ASN A 84 12.05 6.14 9.62
C ASN A 84 11.15 5.90 8.40
N VAL A 85 9.82 6.03 8.51
CA VAL A 85 8.93 5.84 7.37
C VAL A 85 9.10 6.97 6.38
N ALA A 86 9.47 6.60 5.14
CA ALA A 86 9.57 7.53 4.04
C ALA A 86 8.18 8.12 3.71
N LYS A 87 8.13 9.45 3.62
CA LYS A 87 6.97 10.18 3.12
C LYS A 87 7.26 10.69 1.72
N TRP A 88 6.28 10.62 0.84
CA TRP A 88 6.38 11.27 -0.46
C TRP A 88 6.17 12.77 -0.34
N ALA A 89 6.50 13.51 -1.40
CA ALA A 89 6.41 14.97 -1.44
C ALA A 89 4.99 15.50 -1.17
N ASP A 90 3.96 14.70 -1.43
CA ASP A 90 2.56 15.01 -1.17
C ASP A 90 2.08 14.62 0.24
N GLY A 91 2.99 14.16 1.10
CA GLY A 91 2.68 13.70 2.46
C GLY A 91 2.15 12.26 2.54
N SER A 92 2.09 11.53 1.42
CA SER A 92 1.72 10.11 1.42
C SER A 92 2.74 9.29 2.20
N ILE A 93 2.24 8.34 2.96
CA ILE A 93 3.00 7.22 3.50
C ILE A 93 2.66 5.99 2.68
N VAL A 94 3.68 5.34 2.12
CA VAL A 94 3.49 4.11 1.35
C VAL A 94 3.50 2.91 2.28
N LEU A 95 2.40 2.16 2.29
CA LEU A 95 2.27 0.92 3.05
C LEU A 95 2.72 -0.29 2.23
N ALA A 96 2.53 -0.26 0.91
CA ALA A 96 2.97 -1.31 0.00
C ALA A 96 3.20 -0.79 -1.42
N ILE A 97 4.16 -1.43 -2.12
CA ILE A 97 4.43 -1.23 -3.55
C ILE A 97 4.56 -2.61 -4.19
N VAL A 98 3.84 -2.84 -5.28
CA VAL A 98 3.98 -4.04 -6.11
C VAL A 98 4.17 -3.61 -7.55
N ASP A 99 5.35 -3.87 -8.08
CA ASP A 99 5.68 -3.67 -9.49
C ASP A 99 5.42 -4.95 -10.28
N VAL A 100 4.73 -4.83 -11.41
CA VAL A 100 4.44 -5.93 -12.33
C VAL A 100 5.08 -5.61 -13.67
N ALA A 101 6.01 -6.47 -14.07
CA ALA A 101 6.65 -6.38 -15.38
C ALA A 101 5.64 -6.68 -16.51
N VAL A 102 5.95 -6.18 -17.70
CA VAL A 102 5.22 -6.53 -18.91
C VAL A 102 5.25 -8.04 -19.09
N SER A 103 4.09 -8.66 -19.26
CA SER A 103 3.98 -10.06 -19.64
C SER A 103 3.95 -10.10 -21.15
N GLY A 104 5.13 -10.11 -21.79
CA GLY A 104 5.22 -10.22 -23.25
C GLY A 104 4.54 -11.50 -23.72
N GLY A 105 3.68 -11.38 -24.74
CA GLY A 105 3.14 -12.53 -25.47
C GLY A 105 4.20 -13.23 -26.33
#